data_AF-A0AB34IPF5-F1
#
_entry.id   AF-A0AB34IPF5-F1
#
_cell.length_a   1.000
_cell.length_b   1.000
_cell.length_c   1.000
_cell.angle_alpha   90.00
_cell.angle_beta   90.00
_cell.angle_gamma   90.00
#
_symmetry.space_group_name_H-M   'P 1'
#
loop_
_entity.id
_entity.type
_entity.pdbx_description
1 polymer ?
#
loop_
_entity_poly.entity_id
_entity_poly.type
_entity_poly.pdbx_seq_one_letter_code
_entity_poly.pdbx_strand_id
1 'polypeptide(L)'
;MASGYGSFTPMGRCFPLFREFSNCAGTSLDREACRDYYDDYIECLHHKKENTYLNEITKTRLKKIKDGEEVPPTIPEQVQKGAYKIPFTNFKE
;
A
#
# COMPACT_ATOMS: atom_id res chain seq x y z
N MET A 1 13.73 11.96 -12.15
CA MET A 1 12.34 11.68 -12.54
C MET A 1 12.38 10.69 -13.69
N ALA A 2 12.01 9.43 -13.46
CA ALA A 2 11.75 8.52 -14.56
C ALA A 2 10.48 9.01 -15.28
N SER A 3 10.42 8.85 -16.60
CA SER A 3 9.48 9.47 -17.55
C SER A 3 7.98 9.14 -17.36
N GLY A 4 7.56 8.64 -16.20
CA GLY A 4 6.19 8.17 -15.94
C GLY A 4 5.92 6.77 -16.50
N TYR A 5 6.81 6.22 -17.33
CA TYR A 5 6.70 4.88 -17.92
C TYR A 5 7.32 3.81 -17.01
N GLY A 6 6.63 2.67 -16.86
CA GLY A 6 7.14 1.50 -16.14
C GLY A 6 7.94 0.56 -17.06
N SER A 7 8.80 -0.27 -16.48
CA SER A 7 9.61 -1.24 -17.25
C SER A 7 8.78 -2.35 -17.93
N PHE A 8 7.63 -2.71 -17.34
CA PHE A 8 6.73 -3.76 -17.84
C PHE A 8 5.29 -3.26 -18.00
N THR A 9 5.05 -1.99 -17.73
CA THR A 9 3.71 -1.42 -17.60
C THR A 9 3.73 -0.04 -18.26
N PRO A 10 2.67 0.34 -18.99
CA PRO A 10 2.64 1.63 -19.69
C PRO A 10 2.82 2.82 -18.73
N MET A 11 2.51 2.67 -17.45
CA MET A 11 2.67 3.72 -16.44
C MET A 11 3.31 3.17 -15.16
N GLY A 12 4.07 4.02 -14.47
CA GLY A 12 4.62 3.72 -13.15
C GLY A 12 3.54 3.65 -12.08
N ARG A 13 3.79 2.86 -11.01
CA ARG A 13 2.82 2.62 -9.92
C ARG A 13 2.22 3.89 -9.31
N CYS A 14 3.05 4.91 -9.06
CA CYS A 14 2.63 6.18 -8.45
C CYS A 14 2.35 7.30 -9.48
N PHE A 15 2.31 6.98 -10.79
CA PHE A 15 2.06 7.98 -11.83
C PHE A 15 0.68 8.66 -11.72
N PRO A 16 -0.42 7.98 -11.35
CA PRO A 16 -1.71 8.64 -11.17
C PRO A 16 -1.68 9.75 -10.11
N LEU A 17 -1.01 9.53 -8.98
CA LEU A 17 -0.88 10.53 -7.91
C LEU A 17 -0.01 11.72 -8.35
N PHE A 18 1.07 11.43 -9.08
CA PHE A 18 1.89 12.49 -9.69
C PHE A 18 1.09 13.36 -10.67
N ARG A 19 0.18 12.75 -11.44
CA ARG A 19 -0.70 13.47 -12.38
C ARG A 19 -1.62 14.42 -11.63
N GLU A 20 -2.25 13.98 -10.54
CA GLU A 20 -3.11 14.84 -9.72
C GLU A 20 -2.33 16.00 -9.09
N PHE A 21 -1.14 15.72 -8.53
CA PHE A 21 -0.24 16.77 -8.04
C PHE A 21 0.14 17.77 -9.13
N SER A 22 0.49 17.29 -10.33
CA SER A 22 0.89 18.14 -11.46
C SER A 22 -0.28 18.98 -11.99
N ASN A 23 -1.50 18.43 -12.00
CA ASN A 23 -2.71 19.15 -12.37
C ASN A 23 -2.99 20.28 -11.37
N CYS A 24 -2.87 20.01 -10.07
CA CYS A 24 -3.04 21.03 -9.04
C CYS A 24 -1.97 22.12 -9.18
N ALA A 25 -0.68 21.73 -9.26
CA ALA A 25 0.43 22.68 -9.38
C ALA A 25 0.38 23.53 -10.66
N GLY A 26 -0.25 23.03 -11.73
CA GLY A 26 -0.45 23.77 -12.98
C GLY A 26 -1.62 24.76 -12.95
N THR A 27 -2.56 24.61 -12.02
CA THR A 27 -3.77 25.44 -11.92
C THR A 27 -3.72 26.44 -10.77
N SER A 28 -3.03 26.13 -9.67
CA SER A 28 -2.90 26.99 -8.49
C SER A 28 -1.62 27.85 -8.54
N LEU A 29 -1.71 29.12 -8.13
CA LEU A 29 -0.53 29.99 -7.92
C LEU A 29 0.15 29.71 -6.56
N ASP A 30 -0.62 29.25 -5.57
CA ASP A 30 -0.12 28.95 -4.23
C ASP A 30 0.35 27.51 -4.12
N ARG A 31 1.64 27.31 -3.81
CA ARG A 31 2.25 25.98 -3.65
C ARG A 31 1.66 25.18 -2.48
N GLU A 32 1.17 25.87 -1.46
CA GLU A 32 0.58 25.23 -0.27
C GLU A 32 -0.78 24.62 -0.56
N ALA A 33 -1.51 25.11 -1.56
CA ALA A 33 -2.82 24.57 -1.96
C ALA A 33 -2.73 23.13 -2.48
N CYS A 34 -1.56 22.71 -2.98
CA CYS A 34 -1.34 21.37 -3.52
C CYS A 34 -0.55 20.45 -2.58
N ARG A 35 -0.39 20.84 -1.31
CA ARG A 35 0.41 20.09 -0.34
C ARG A 35 -0.14 18.69 -0.09
N ASP A 36 -1.45 18.53 -0.03
CA ASP A 36 -2.08 17.23 0.22
C ASP A 36 -1.76 16.23 -0.91
N TYR A 37 -1.87 16.67 -2.18
CA TYR A 37 -1.49 15.85 -3.34
C TYR A 37 0.00 15.51 -3.38
N TYR A 38 0.84 16.45 -2.94
CA TYR A 38 2.28 16.21 -2.83
C TYR A 38 2.58 15.15 -1.76
N ASP A 39 1.96 15.26 -0.59
CA ASP A 39 2.14 14.33 0.51
C ASP A 39 1.68 12.91 0.12
N ASP A 40 0.56 12.77 -0.61
CA ASP A 40 0.10 11.48 -1.14
C ASP A 40 1.08 10.89 -2.16
N TYR A 41 1.63 11.71 -3.06
CA TYR A 41 2.63 11.26 -4.02
C TYR A 41 3.91 10.76 -3.32
N ILE A 42 4.40 11.51 -2.32
CA ILE A 42 5.59 11.14 -1.55
C ILE A 42 5.35 9.90 -0.69
N GLU A 43 4.16 9.75 -0.12
CA GLU A 43 3.77 8.54 0.60
C GLU A 43 3.70 7.33 -0.31
N CYS A 44 3.16 7.43 -1.53
CA CYS A 44 3.21 6.32 -2.48
C CYS A 44 4.64 5.90 -2.85
N LEU A 45 5.58 6.85 -2.91
CA LEU A 45 6.97 6.52 -3.25
C LEU A 45 7.73 5.84 -2.11
N HIS A 46 7.44 6.19 -0.86
CA HIS A 46 8.24 5.77 0.31
C HIS A 46 7.51 4.92 1.33
N HIS A 47 6.18 4.84 1.24
CA HIS A 47 5.28 4.08 2.11
C HIS A 47 5.54 4.29 3.61
N LYS A 48 5.86 5.51 4.05
CA LYS A 48 6.29 5.76 5.44
C LYS A 48 5.16 5.56 6.43
N LYS A 49 3.99 6.17 6.16
CA LYS A 49 2.79 6.02 6.99
C LYS A 49 2.30 4.57 6.99
N GLU A 50 2.30 3.93 5.83
CA GLU A 50 1.90 2.53 5.68
C GLU A 50 2.80 1.59 6.49
N ASN A 51 4.12 1.71 6.37
CA ASN A 51 5.07 0.91 7.14
C ASN A 51 4.91 1.14 8.66
N THR A 52 4.67 2.38 9.08
CA THR A 52 4.44 2.71 10.49
C THR A 52 3.18 2.01 11.03
N TYR A 53 2.07 2.13 10.29
CA TYR A 53 0.80 1.50 10.65
C TYR A 53 0.90 -0.03 10.68
N LEU A 54 1.54 -0.65 9.68
CA LEU A 54 1.76 -2.09 9.64
C LEU A 54 2.59 -2.59 10.82
N ASN A 55 3.60 -1.83 11.24
CA ASN A 55 4.40 -2.16 12.42
C ASN A 55 3.57 -2.12 13.70
N GLU A 56 2.66 -1.17 13.85
CA GLU A 56 1.77 -1.05 15.00
C GLU A 56 0.74 -2.18 15.06
N ILE A 57 0.11 -2.51 13.92
CA ILE A 57 -0.80 -3.65 13.82
C ILE A 57 -0.06 -4.94 14.17
N THR A 58 1.14 -5.15 13.60
CA THR A 58 1.93 -6.37 13.84
C THR A 58 2.28 -6.51 15.32
N LYS A 59 2.73 -5.42 15.96
CA LYS A 59 2.99 -5.41 17.41
C LYS A 59 1.74 -5.76 18.22
N THR A 60 0.59 -5.20 17.84
CA THR A 60 -0.68 -5.46 18.53
C THR A 60 -1.10 -6.92 18.37
N ARG A 61 -1.03 -7.46 17.14
CA ARG A 61 -1.32 -8.87 16.85
C ARG A 61 -0.41 -9.80 17.66
N LEU A 62 0.88 -9.51 17.76
CA LEU A 62 1.83 -10.29 18.55
C LEU A 62 1.52 -10.26 20.05
N LYS A 63 1.06 -9.13 20.59
CA LYS A 63 0.62 -9.05 22.00
C LYS A 63 -0.60 -9.95 22.24
N LYS A 64 -1.63 -9.83 21.40
CA LYS A 64 -2.83 -10.68 21.46
C LYS A 64 -2.50 -12.18 21.44
N ILE A 65 -1.57 -12.60 20.57
CA ILE A 65 -1.10 -14.00 20.51
C ILE A 65 -0.42 -14.42 21.83
N LYS A 66 0.40 -13.55 22.43
CA LYS A 66 1.07 -13.83 23.72
C LYS A 66 0.08 -13.92 24.87
N ASP A 67 -0.95 -13.09 24.84
CA ASP A 67 -2.00 -13.05 25.85
C ASP A 67 -3.01 -14.21 25.69
N GLY A 68 -2.85 -15.04 24.65
CA GLY A 68 -3.72 -16.19 24.36
C GLY A 68 -5.07 -15.80 23.74
N GLU A 69 -5.22 -14.56 23.26
CA GLU A 69 -6.41 -14.11 22.55
C GLU A 69 -6.45 -14.72 21.14
N GLU A 70 -7.61 -15.20 20.73
CA GLU A 70 -7.82 -15.78 19.40
C GLU A 70 -7.69 -14.70 18.32
N VAL A 71 -6.62 -14.75 17.53
CA VAL A 71 -6.42 -13.88 16.37
C VAL A 71 -6.93 -14.53 15.10
N PRO A 72 -7.52 -13.76 14.16
CA PRO A 72 -7.99 -14.31 12.90
C PRO A 72 -6.82 -14.91 12.11
N PRO A 73 -7.02 -16.07 11.45
CA PRO A 73 -5.98 -16.70 10.67
C PRO A 73 -5.56 -15.80 9.51
N THR A 74 -4.30 -15.88 9.14
CA THR A 74 -3.78 -15.20 7.96
C THR A 74 -4.26 -15.91 6.68
N ILE A 75 -4.36 -15.18 5.57
CA ILE A 75 -4.72 -15.74 4.27
C ILE A 75 -3.90 -17.01 3.93
N PRO A 76 -2.56 -17.07 4.08
CA PRO A 76 -1.83 -18.31 3.84
C PRO A 76 -2.25 -19.47 4.76
N GLU A 77 -2.56 -19.21 6.03
CA GLU A 77 -3.09 -20.24 6.93
C GLU A 77 -4.50 -20.70 6.49
N GLN A 78 -5.33 -19.80 5.96
CA GLN A 78 -6.65 -20.14 5.43
C GLN A 78 -6.56 -20.96 4.14
N VAL A 79 -5.60 -20.65 3.27
CA VAL A 79 -5.32 -21.42 2.05
C VAL A 79 -4.84 -22.83 2.40
N GLN A 80 -3.90 -22.97 3.34
CA GLN A 80 -3.41 -24.28 3.82
C GLN A 80 -4.51 -25.12 4.46
N LYS A 81 -5.44 -24.48 5.19
CA LYS A 81 -6.60 -25.16 5.78
C LYS A 81 -7.70 -25.50 4.77
N GLY A 82 -7.48 -25.26 3.47
CA GLY A 82 -8.45 -25.49 2.41
C GLY A 82 -9.69 -24.58 2.47
N ALA A 83 -9.67 -23.56 3.33
CA ALA A 83 -10.81 -22.68 3.58
C ALA A 83 -10.96 -21.57 2.52
N TYR A 84 -9.93 -21.35 1.70
CA TYR A 84 -9.93 -20.30 0.68
C TYR A 84 -9.12 -20.69 -0.56
N LYS A 85 -9.78 -20.77 -1.72
CA LYS A 85 -9.13 -21.06 -3.02
C LYS A 85 -8.92 -19.75 -3.78
N ILE A 86 -7.66 -19.32 -3.89
CA ILE A 86 -7.31 -18.13 -4.68
C ILE A 86 -7.33 -18.53 -6.17
N PRO A 87 -8.14 -17.87 -7.01
CA PRO A 87 -8.15 -18.17 -8.45
C PRO A 87 -6.80 -17.81 -9.08
N PHE A 88 -6.33 -18.63 -10.02
CA PHE A 88 -5.09 -18.42 -10.80
C PHE A 88 -3.76 -18.51 -10.03
N THR A 89 -3.74 -19.09 -8.82
CA THR A 89 -2.49 -19.36 -8.09
C THR A 89 -2.32 -20.83 -7.75
N ASN A 90 -1.15 -21.41 -8.05
CA ASN A 90 -0.80 -22.78 -7.68
C ASN A 90 -0.22 -22.83 -6.26
N PHE A 91 -1.03 -22.59 -5.23
CA PHE A 91 -0.66 -23.02 -3.89
C PHE A 91 -0.89 -24.53 -3.82
N LYS A 92 0.19 -25.30 -3.64
CA LYS A 92 0.08 -26.74 -3.40
C LYS A 92 -0.65 -26.93 -2.06
N GLU A 93 -1.70 -27.76 -2.09
CA GLU A 93 -2.32 -28.33 -0.89
C GLU A 93 -1.27 -29.07 -0.06
#